data_AF-A0A6M2E3W8-F1
#
_entry.id   AF-A0A6M2E3W8-F1
#
_cell.length_a   1.000
_cell.length_b   1.000
_cell.length_c   1.000
_cell.angle_alpha   90.00
_cell.angle_beta   90.00
_cell.angle_gamma   90.00
#
_symmetry.space_group_name_H-M   'P 1'
#
loop_
_entity.id
_entity.type
_entity.pdbx_description
1 polymer ?
#
loop_
_entity_poly.entity_id
_entity_poly.type
_entity_poly.pdbx_seq_one_letter_code
_entity_poly.pdbx_strand_id
1 'polypeptide(L)'
;THMTKVREKLLTKKVALERSEKARKLRELKKFGKKVQVEVMQQRQKEKREMMENLKKFKKGQGSLDFLENTGKQKGPKPAAAGSQPGKGKRPSKSQLKRQYKDKKYGYGGQRKRSKFNTASSSADVESFSRKKHNMAPGAGKKRPGKARRQNMKNKQRRK
;
A
#
# COMPACT_ATOMS: atom_id res chain seq x y z
N THR A 1 -49.03 27.03 6.73
CA THR A 1 -50.17 26.48 7.50
C THR A 1 -49.65 25.47 8.53
N HIS A 2 -50.34 25.27 9.65
CA HIS A 2 -49.86 24.43 10.76
C HIS A 2 -49.50 22.99 10.35
N MET A 3 -50.26 22.39 9.43
CA MET A 3 -50.07 21.01 8.99
C MET A 3 -48.76 20.73 8.23
N THR A 4 -48.22 21.71 7.50
CA THR A 4 -46.93 21.52 6.79
C THR A 4 -45.80 21.38 7.80
N LYS A 5 -45.79 22.21 8.85
CA LYS A 5 -44.83 22.14 9.95
C LYS A 5 -44.90 20.81 10.69
N VAL A 6 -46.10 20.25 10.88
CA VAL A 6 -46.27 18.92 11.49
C VAL A 6 -45.69 17.82 10.60
N ARG A 7 -45.97 17.84 9.30
CA ARG A 7 -45.42 16.87 8.34
C ARG A 7 -43.90 16.95 8.27
N GLU A 8 -43.33 18.14 8.21
CA GLU A 8 -41.88 18.35 8.25
C GLU A 8 -41.24 17.77 9.53
N LYS A 9 -41.85 17.99 10.69
CA LYS A 9 -41.39 17.40 11.96
C LYS A 9 -41.49 15.87 11.98
N LEU A 10 -42.50 15.28 11.34
CA LEU A 10 -42.62 13.83 11.23
C LEU A 10 -41.58 13.24 10.27
N LEU A 11 -41.34 13.88 9.12
CA LEU A 11 -40.32 13.45 8.16
C LEU A 11 -38.91 13.54 8.75
N THR A 12 -38.59 14.65 9.42
CA THR A 12 -37.29 14.82 10.09
C THR A 12 -37.05 13.75 11.17
N LYS A 13 -38.06 13.42 11.97
CA LYS A 13 -37.98 12.32 12.95
C LYS A 13 -37.72 10.97 12.28
N LYS A 14 -38.45 10.63 11.21
CA LYS A 14 -38.23 9.38 10.46
C LYS A 14 -36.81 9.29 9.89
N VAL A 15 -36.34 10.35 9.25
CA VAL A 15 -34.98 10.41 8.70
C VAL A 15 -33.92 10.28 9.80
N ALA A 16 -34.12 10.90 10.97
CA ALA A 16 -33.21 10.79 12.10
C ALA A 16 -33.12 9.34 12.62
N LEU A 17 -34.26 8.66 12.77
CA LEU A 17 -34.32 7.26 13.18
C LEU A 17 -33.61 6.36 12.16
N GLU A 18 -33.95 6.46 10.87
CA GLU A 18 -33.30 5.68 9.82
C GLU A 18 -31.78 5.90 9.79
N ARG A 19 -31.32 7.13 9.97
CA ARG A 19 -29.89 7.44 10.01
C ARG A 19 -29.21 6.77 11.20
N SER A 20 -29.86 6.77 12.37
CA SER A 20 -29.34 6.12 13.57
C SER A 20 -29.23 4.60 13.40
N GLU A 21 -30.22 3.98 12.77
CA GLU A 21 -30.23 2.55 12.46
C GLU A 21 -29.15 2.17 11.44
N LYS A 22 -29.03 2.94 10.35
CA LYS A 22 -27.96 2.75 9.35
C LYS A 22 -26.59 2.87 10.01
N ALA A 23 -26.40 3.83 10.92
CA ALA A 23 -25.15 3.98 11.67
C ALA A 23 -24.90 2.81 12.64
N ARG A 24 -25.95 2.24 13.26
CA ARG A 24 -25.83 1.03 14.08
C ARG A 24 -25.42 -0.18 13.24
N LYS A 25 -26.09 -0.43 12.12
CA LYS A 25 -25.76 -1.50 11.16
C LYS A 25 -24.32 -1.38 10.66
N LEU A 26 -23.87 -0.18 10.29
CA LEU A 26 -22.48 0.05 9.86
C LEU A 26 -21.46 -0.20 10.98
N ARG A 27 -21.79 0.11 12.22
CA ARG A 27 -20.92 -0.18 13.38
C ARG A 27 -20.82 -1.68 13.62
N GLU A 28 -21.93 -2.40 13.56
CA GLU A 28 -21.97 -3.85 13.68
C GLU A 28 -21.16 -4.51 12.55
N LEU A 29 -21.38 -4.13 11.29
CA LEU A 29 -20.60 -4.60 10.15
C LEU A 29 -19.09 -4.34 10.31
N LYS A 30 -18.69 -3.18 10.82
CA LYS A 30 -17.27 -2.88 11.08
C LYS A 30 -16.70 -3.69 12.25
N LYS A 31 -17.49 -3.91 13.31
CA LYS A 31 -17.10 -4.70 14.48
C LYS A 31 -16.85 -6.16 14.09
N PHE A 32 -17.73 -6.73 13.28
CA PHE A 32 -17.64 -8.13 12.86
C PHE A 32 -16.83 -8.33 11.58
N GLY A 33 -16.59 -7.29 10.77
CA GLY A 33 -15.92 -7.41 9.47
C GLY A 33 -14.55 -8.09 9.53
N LYS A 34 -13.72 -7.78 10.55
CA LYS A 34 -12.44 -8.49 10.73
C LYS A 34 -12.61 -9.95 11.13
N LYS A 35 -13.59 -10.25 11.98
CA LYS A 35 -13.88 -11.63 12.41
C LYS A 35 -14.35 -12.46 11.21
N VAL A 36 -15.30 -11.92 10.44
CA VAL A 36 -15.80 -12.52 9.20
C VAL A 36 -14.65 -12.74 8.20
N GLN A 37 -13.75 -11.78 8.03
CA GLN A 37 -12.62 -11.93 7.12
C GLN A 37 -11.69 -13.08 7.54
N VAL A 38 -11.37 -13.18 8.83
CA VAL A 38 -10.54 -14.27 9.37
C VAL A 38 -11.24 -15.62 9.22
N GLU A 39 -12.52 -15.69 9.59
CA GLU A 39 -13.33 -16.90 9.49
C GLU A 39 -13.43 -17.40 8.04
N VAL A 40 -13.70 -16.50 7.09
CA VAL A 40 -13.73 -16.84 5.65
C VAL A 40 -12.37 -17.33 5.16
N MET A 41 -11.26 -16.73 5.60
CA MET A 41 -9.92 -17.23 5.23
C MET A 41 -9.64 -18.61 5.82
N GLN A 42 -10.05 -18.87 7.06
CA GLN A 42 -9.91 -20.17 7.70
C GLN A 42 -10.77 -21.23 7.02
N GLN A 43 -12.04 -20.92 6.71
CA GLN A 43 -12.94 -21.80 5.96
C GLN A 43 -12.34 -22.17 4.60
N ARG A 44 -11.87 -21.18 3.82
CA ARG A 44 -11.19 -21.43 2.53
C ARG A 44 -9.95 -22.31 2.66
N GLN A 45 -9.18 -22.15 3.75
CA GLN A 45 -8.00 -22.99 4.00
C GLN A 45 -8.40 -24.43 4.36
N LYS A 46 -9.45 -24.59 5.17
CA LYS A 46 -10.02 -25.91 5.52
C LYS A 46 -10.55 -26.62 4.27
N GLU A 47 -11.39 -25.96 3.48
CA GLU A 47 -11.91 -26.49 2.20
C GLU A 47 -10.77 -26.92 1.26
N LYS A 48 -9.73 -26.10 1.12
CA LYS A 48 -8.55 -26.46 0.32
C LYS A 48 -7.81 -27.66 0.87
N ARG A 49 -7.66 -27.75 2.20
CA ARG A 49 -6.99 -28.88 2.85
C ARG A 49 -7.78 -30.16 2.65
N GLU A 50 -9.09 -30.12 2.87
CA GLU A 50 -10.01 -31.24 2.66
C GLU A 50 -9.98 -31.71 1.20
N MET A 51 -10.04 -30.77 0.25
CA MET A 51 -9.90 -31.07 -1.18
C MET A 51 -8.55 -31.75 -1.48
N MET A 52 -7.45 -31.23 -0.94
CA MET A 52 -6.11 -31.82 -1.16
C MET A 52 -5.97 -33.20 -0.50
N GLU A 53 -6.61 -33.44 0.65
CA GLU A 53 -6.64 -34.76 1.30
C GLU A 53 -7.46 -35.75 0.48
N ASN A 54 -8.62 -35.34 -0.06
CA ASN A 54 -9.44 -36.16 -0.96
C ASN A 54 -8.70 -36.50 -2.25
N LEU A 55 -8.00 -35.53 -2.85
CA LEU A 55 -7.14 -35.76 -4.02
C LEU A 55 -6.01 -36.76 -3.72
N LYS A 56 -5.39 -36.68 -2.54
CA LYS A 56 -4.35 -37.64 -2.11
C LYS A 56 -4.92 -39.04 -1.88
N LYS A 57 -6.11 -39.15 -1.28
CA LYS A 57 -6.83 -40.41 -1.05
C LYS A 57 -7.22 -41.08 -2.37
N PHE A 58 -7.79 -40.30 -3.30
CA PHE A 58 -8.08 -40.75 -4.66
C PHE A 58 -6.82 -41.21 -5.41
N LYS A 59 -5.71 -40.45 -5.35
CA LYS A 59 -4.42 -40.85 -5.95
C LYS A 59 -3.89 -42.17 -5.38
N LYS A 60 -4.21 -42.50 -4.12
CA LYS A 60 -3.84 -43.76 -3.46
C LYS A 60 -4.83 -44.91 -3.73
N GLY A 61 -5.84 -44.70 -4.58
CA GLY A 61 -6.85 -45.71 -4.91
C GLY A 61 -7.90 -45.95 -3.82
N GLN A 62 -7.97 -45.09 -2.79
CA GLN A 62 -8.97 -45.18 -1.74
C GLN A 62 -9.88 -43.94 -1.77
N GLY A 63 -10.98 -43.99 -2.53
CA GLY A 63 -12.03 -42.96 -2.50
C GLY A 63 -12.80 -42.80 -3.82
N SER A 64 -14.08 -42.44 -3.72
CA SER A 64 -14.96 -42.06 -4.83
C SER A 64 -14.76 -40.59 -5.25
N LEU A 65 -15.19 -40.24 -6.47
CA LEU A 65 -15.09 -38.88 -7.05
C LEU A 65 -16.17 -37.91 -6.52
N ASP A 66 -16.92 -38.26 -5.47
CA ASP A 66 -18.08 -37.52 -4.97
C ASP A 66 -17.76 -36.08 -4.53
N PHE A 67 -16.48 -35.76 -4.28
CA PHE A 67 -16.05 -34.39 -3.96
C PHE A 67 -16.09 -33.44 -5.17
N LEU A 68 -16.00 -33.95 -6.41
CA LEU A 68 -16.08 -33.12 -7.62
C LEU A 68 -17.51 -32.74 -7.97
N GLU A 69 -18.48 -33.62 -7.71
CA GLU A 69 -19.88 -33.40 -8.11
C GLU A 69 -20.55 -32.26 -7.33
N ASN A 70 -20.18 -32.08 -6.06
CA ASN A 70 -20.64 -30.97 -5.21
C ASN A 70 -20.00 -29.62 -5.54
N THR A 71 -18.87 -29.58 -6.25
CA THR A 71 -18.19 -28.33 -6.63
C THR A 71 -18.57 -27.83 -8.03
N GLY A 72 -19.19 -28.68 -8.86
CA GLY A 72 -19.58 -28.33 -10.24
C GLY A 72 -20.87 -27.51 -10.38
N LYS A 73 -21.74 -27.46 -9.35
CA LYS A 73 -23.05 -26.80 -9.40
C LYS A 73 -23.15 -25.46 -8.66
N GLN A 74 -22.09 -24.98 -8.03
CA GLN A 74 -22.07 -23.60 -7.51
C GLN A 74 -21.55 -22.64 -8.57
N LYS A 75 -22.44 -22.26 -9.50
CA LYS A 75 -22.34 -20.99 -10.23
C LYS A 75 -22.53 -19.83 -9.24
N GLY A 76 -21.55 -19.59 -8.39
CA GLY A 76 -21.32 -18.24 -7.88
C GLY A 76 -20.97 -17.35 -9.08
N PRO A 77 -21.38 -16.07 -9.11
CA PRO A 77 -20.99 -15.18 -10.19
C PRO A 77 -19.46 -15.14 -10.20
N LYS A 78 -18.87 -15.78 -11.21
CA LYS A 78 -17.47 -15.56 -11.58
C LYS A 78 -17.32 -14.04 -11.68
N PRO A 79 -16.44 -13.38 -10.91
CA PRO A 79 -15.96 -12.10 -11.38
C PRO A 79 -15.36 -12.41 -12.74
N ALA A 80 -15.95 -11.83 -13.79
CA ALA A 80 -15.41 -11.97 -15.13
C ALA A 80 -13.91 -11.72 -15.01
N ALA A 81 -13.12 -12.73 -15.39
CA ALA A 81 -11.71 -12.55 -15.62
C ALA A 81 -11.63 -11.54 -16.77
N ALA A 82 -11.66 -10.26 -16.41
CA ALA A 82 -11.26 -9.18 -17.28
C ALA A 82 -9.78 -9.48 -17.53
N GLY A 83 -9.51 -10.13 -18.67
CA GLY A 83 -8.17 -10.18 -19.23
C GLY A 83 -7.62 -8.78 -19.15
N SER A 84 -6.55 -8.62 -18.39
CA SER A 84 -5.88 -7.34 -18.20
C SER A 84 -5.12 -7.01 -19.47
N GLN A 85 -5.86 -6.66 -20.51
CA GLN A 85 -5.48 -5.63 -21.46
C GLN A 85 -5.08 -4.40 -20.63
N PRO A 86 -3.94 -3.73 -20.92
CA PRO A 86 -3.51 -2.52 -20.22
C PRO A 86 -4.40 -1.33 -20.62
N GLY A 87 -5.68 -1.38 -20.24
CA GLY A 87 -6.70 -0.40 -20.58
C GLY A 87 -7.16 0.37 -19.34
N LYS A 88 -6.68 1.62 -19.20
CA LYS A 88 -7.30 2.73 -18.45
C LYS A 88 -8.02 2.36 -17.14
N GLY A 89 -7.30 1.73 -16.21
CA GLY A 89 -7.65 1.83 -14.78
C GLY A 89 -7.60 3.30 -14.35
N LYS A 90 -8.66 3.78 -13.70
CA LYS A 90 -8.77 5.18 -13.23
C LYS A 90 -7.51 5.52 -12.43
N ARG A 91 -6.65 6.39 -13.01
CA ARG A 91 -5.36 6.73 -12.40
C ARG A 91 -5.63 7.21 -10.97
N PRO A 92 -4.91 6.69 -9.97
CA PRO A 92 -5.11 7.13 -8.59
C PRO A 92 -4.95 8.65 -8.56
N SER A 93 -5.87 9.31 -7.87
CA SER A 93 -5.85 10.75 -7.75
C SER A 93 -4.53 11.20 -7.11
N LYS A 94 -4.13 12.45 -7.36
CA LYS A 94 -2.91 13.03 -6.76
C LYS A 94 -2.92 12.92 -5.21
N SER A 95 -4.10 12.96 -4.59
CA SER A 95 -4.25 12.78 -3.14
C SER A 95 -4.04 11.32 -2.71
N GLN A 96 -4.53 10.36 -3.49
CA GLN A 96 -4.31 8.92 -3.25
C GLN A 96 -2.82 8.55 -3.40
N LEU A 97 -2.15 9.07 -4.43
CA LEU A 97 -0.70 8.90 -4.61
C LEU A 97 0.11 9.48 -3.45
N LYS A 98 -0.22 10.70 -3.00
CA LYS A 98 0.43 11.33 -1.84
C LYS A 98 0.23 10.51 -0.55
N ARG A 99 -0.97 9.97 -0.34
CA ARG A 99 -1.28 9.10 0.81
C ARG A 99 -0.48 7.81 0.75
N GLN A 100 -0.48 7.11 -0.40
CA GLN A 100 0.31 5.89 -0.58
C GLN A 100 1.81 6.12 -0.35
N TYR A 101 2.36 7.25 -0.81
CA TYR A 101 3.76 7.61 -0.53
C TYR A 101 4.01 7.82 0.96
N LYS A 102 3.13 8.55 1.66
CA LYS A 102 3.23 8.76 3.10
C LYS A 102 3.09 7.46 3.88
N ASP A 103 2.19 6.58 3.48
CA ASP A 103 1.98 5.28 4.12
C ASP A 103 3.19 4.35 3.89
N LYS A 104 3.79 4.36 2.70
CA LYS A 104 5.03 3.62 2.42
C LYS A 104 6.23 4.15 3.23
N LYS A 105 6.33 5.47 3.39
CA LYS A 105 7.46 6.12 4.08
C LYS A 105 7.31 6.14 5.61
N TYR A 106 6.10 6.32 6.11
CA TYR A 106 5.81 6.60 7.52
C TYR A 106 4.72 5.70 8.14
N GLY A 107 4.04 4.85 7.37
CA GLY A 107 2.99 3.96 7.87
C GLY A 107 3.54 2.76 8.66
N TYR A 108 2.66 2.11 9.43
CA TYR A 108 2.96 0.86 10.12
C TYR A 108 3.14 -0.26 9.10
N GLY A 109 4.37 -0.80 8.98
CA GLY A 109 4.76 -1.76 7.94
C GLY A 109 5.49 -1.14 6.73
N GLY A 110 5.56 0.18 6.63
CA GLY A 110 6.50 0.88 5.73
C GLY A 110 7.94 0.81 6.25
N GLN A 111 8.93 1.04 5.39
CA GLN A 111 10.37 0.89 5.70
C GLN A 111 10.89 1.96 6.70
N ARG A 112 10.41 1.95 7.95
CA ARG A 112 10.84 2.88 8.99
C ARG A 112 12.23 2.55 9.54
N LYS A 113 12.62 1.27 9.53
CA LYS A 113 13.93 0.81 10.05
C LYS A 113 15.00 0.65 8.98
N ARG A 114 14.65 0.57 7.70
CA ARG A 114 15.59 0.20 6.62
C ARG A 114 15.76 1.20 5.49
N SER A 115 15.10 2.36 5.56
CA SER A 115 15.26 3.43 4.57
C SER A 115 16.68 4.02 4.50
N LYS A 116 17.51 3.77 5.52
CA LYS A 116 18.92 4.19 5.59
C LYS A 116 19.92 3.05 5.34
N PHE A 117 19.47 1.81 5.08
CA PHE A 117 20.40 0.73 4.76
C PHE A 117 20.66 0.68 3.26
N ASN A 118 21.90 0.38 2.91
CA ASN A 118 22.28 0.12 1.53
C ASN A 118 21.53 -1.11 1.02
N THR A 119 20.86 -0.99 -0.12
CA THR A 119 20.34 -2.15 -0.86
C THR A 119 21.48 -2.83 -1.63
N ALA A 120 21.34 -4.11 -1.96
CA ALA A 120 22.33 -4.83 -2.77
C ALA A 120 22.68 -4.09 -4.07
N SER A 121 21.69 -3.44 -4.69
CA SER A 121 21.88 -2.56 -5.85
C SER A 121 22.65 -1.27 -5.51
N SER A 122 22.35 -0.63 -4.38
CA SER A 122 23.03 0.61 -3.96
C SER A 122 24.45 0.39 -3.47
N SER A 123 24.79 -0.81 -2.98
CA SER A 123 26.17 -1.14 -2.61
C SER A 123 27.04 -1.55 -3.80
N ALA A 124 26.42 -2.00 -4.89
CA ALA A 124 27.13 -2.40 -6.11
C ALA A 124 27.33 -1.23 -7.09
N ASP A 125 26.60 -0.13 -6.93
CA ASP A 125 26.71 1.07 -7.76
C ASP A 125 27.93 1.91 -7.36
N VAL A 126 28.96 1.85 -8.21
CA VAL A 126 30.21 2.63 -8.09
C VAL A 126 30.34 3.72 -9.16
N GLU A 127 29.27 4.03 -9.90
CA GLU A 127 29.33 4.95 -11.04
C GLU A 127 29.71 6.38 -10.60
N SER A 128 29.31 6.78 -9.40
CA SER A 128 29.70 8.06 -8.79
C SER A 128 31.13 8.09 -8.24
N PHE A 129 31.78 6.93 -8.07
CA PHE A 129 33.11 6.83 -7.49
C PHE A 129 34.21 6.99 -8.57
N SER A 130 34.71 8.21 -8.72
CA SER A 130 35.89 8.48 -9.55
C SER A 130 37.20 8.37 -8.76
N ARG A 131 38.02 7.36 -9.05
CA ARG A 131 39.37 7.17 -8.45
C ARG A 131 40.23 8.43 -8.52
N LYS A 132 40.15 9.19 -9.62
CA LYS A 132 40.93 10.43 -9.82
C LYS A 132 40.55 11.55 -8.83
N LYS A 133 39.29 11.59 -8.40
CA LYS A 133 38.79 12.60 -7.45
C LYS A 133 38.83 12.12 -6.00
N HIS A 134 38.58 10.83 -5.77
CA HIS A 134 38.41 10.27 -4.43
C HIS A 134 39.65 9.58 -3.84
N ASN A 135 40.70 9.30 -4.64
CA ASN A 135 42.00 8.83 -4.12
C ASN A 135 42.99 9.97 -3.81
N MET A 136 42.56 11.23 -3.88
CA MET A 136 43.41 12.36 -3.47
C MET A 136 43.37 12.48 -1.95
N ALA A 137 44.54 12.50 -1.30
CA ALA A 137 44.64 12.72 0.14
C ALA A 137 43.88 14.00 0.54
N PRO A 138 43.09 13.99 1.62
CA PRO A 138 42.33 15.16 2.04
C PRO A 138 43.28 16.34 2.28
N GLY A 139 43.14 17.39 1.46
CA GLY A 139 43.95 18.62 1.54
C GLY A 139 44.92 18.88 0.38
N ALA A 140 45.15 17.93 -0.53
CA ALA A 140 46.12 18.09 -1.63
C ALA A 140 45.68 19.09 -2.73
N GLY A 141 44.38 19.41 -2.82
CA GLY A 141 43.81 20.18 -3.95
C GLY A 141 43.70 21.70 -3.77
N LYS A 142 44.07 22.27 -2.63
CA LYS A 142 43.95 23.74 -2.39
C LYS A 142 45.22 24.30 -1.77
N LYS A 143 46.29 24.42 -2.55
CA LYS A 143 47.42 25.30 -2.18
C LYS A 143 46.88 26.73 -2.12
N ARG A 144 46.79 27.30 -0.91
CA ARG A 144 46.37 28.69 -0.69
C ARG A 144 47.25 29.61 -1.54
N PRO A 145 46.68 30.57 -2.29
CA PRO A 145 47.49 31.50 -3.07
C PRO A 145 48.48 32.26 -2.18
N GLY A 146 49.68 32.53 -2.71
CA GLY A 146 50.79 33.15 -2.00
C GLY A 146 50.42 34.52 -1.40
N LYS A 147 51.16 34.94 -0.36
CA LYS A 147 50.84 36.12 0.48
C LYS A 147 50.63 37.40 -0.35
N ALA A 148 51.47 37.63 -1.36
CA ALA A 148 51.35 38.77 -2.28
C ALA A 148 50.02 38.76 -3.07
N ARG A 149 49.61 37.60 -3.59
CA ARG A 149 48.37 37.45 -4.36
C ARG A 149 47.12 37.67 -3.48
N ARG A 150 47.21 37.34 -2.18
CA ARG A 150 46.14 37.60 -1.21
C ARG A 150 46.02 39.08 -0.83
N GLN A 151 47.15 39.75 -0.65
CA GLN A 151 47.19 41.20 -0.39
C GLN A 151 46.52 41.98 -1.54
N ASN A 152 46.87 41.65 -2.79
CA ASN A 152 46.29 42.29 -3.97
C ASN A 152 44.77 42.06 -4.09
N MET A 153 44.30 40.83 -3.81
CA MET A 153 42.86 40.53 -3.81
C MET A 153 42.10 41.32 -2.74
N LYS A 154 42.69 41.48 -1.55
CA LYS A 154 42.09 42.27 -0.45
C LYS A 154 42.04 43.76 -0.79
N ASN A 155 43.09 44.30 -1.42
CA ASN A 155 43.12 45.69 -1.87
C ASN A 155 42.11 45.96 -3.01
N LYS A 156 41.88 44.99 -3.89
CA LYS A 156 40.89 45.10 -4.97
C LYS A 156 39.44 45.10 -4.45
N GLN A 157 39.16 44.36 -3.37
CA GLN A 157 37.85 44.40 -2.70
C GLN A 157 37.58 45.69 -1.93
N ARG A 158 38.63 46.38 -1.47
CA ARG A 158 38.50 47.67 -0.76
C ARG A 158 38.34 48.88 -1.67
N ARG A 159 38.50 48.71 -2.98
CA ARG A 159 38.32 49.76 -4.00
C ARG A 159 36.96 49.72 -4.71
N LYS A 160 36.06 48.84 -4.26
CA LYS A 160 34.63 48.86 -4.57
C LYS A 160 33.91 49.37 -3.33
#